data_AF-A0A7W4HZZ5-F1
#
_entry.id   AF-A0A7W4HZZ5-F1
#
_cell.length_a   1.000
_cell.length_b   1.000
_cell.length_c   1.000
_cell.angle_alpha   90.00
_cell.angle_beta   90.00
_cell.angle_gamma   90.00
#
_symmetry.space_group_name_H-M   'P 1'
#
loop_
_entity.id
_entity.type
_entity.pdbx_description
1 polymer ?
#
loop_
_entity_poly.entity_id
_entity_poly.type
_entity_poly.pdbx_seq_one_letter_code
_entity_poly.pdbx_strand_id
1 'polypeptide(L)'
;MSDGMLTQVINNLSRTGEAIQKFSGLPANAVKIQHNIQNAIGTLLPDIKQMQREVTTWGQKLETQLDEKLAALESLSPSELSQFIQQSVGEIAQISSLIAKVKDHTRNTDDTLTENNMTLQRIIIDLQATIAGLQSNLQGSQQKLDELNKKKLYFIALGILGIPGLIAMAVMLSDAQSKVNSLERQIASQQSDIRQQQSFATQSTAFSQDLLDLSNHMLKIGNAIEIVSNDIKNAEKNITDGDEQQLTKLFFTAAKMSVKTLLVDIS
;
A
#
# COMPACT_ATOMS: atom_id res chain seq x y z
N MET A 1 24.53 -6.31 10.61
CA MET A 1 23.86 -5.07 11.02
C MET A 1 22.39 -5.27 10.70
N SER A 2 21.51 -5.18 11.69
CA SER A 2 20.07 -5.24 11.44
C SER A 2 19.69 -3.92 10.79
N ASP A 3 19.15 -3.95 9.57
CA ASP A 3 18.50 -2.77 9.00
C ASP A 3 17.42 -2.29 9.99
N GLY A 4 17.32 -0.98 10.20
CA GLY A 4 16.38 -0.40 11.16
C GLY A 4 14.94 -0.65 10.78
N MET A 5 14.08 -0.48 11.78
CA MET A 5 12.68 -0.86 11.65
C MET A 5 11.99 -0.08 10.51
N LEU A 6 12.26 1.23 10.36
CA LEU A 6 11.73 2.02 9.24
C LEU A 6 12.27 1.55 7.89
N THR A 7 13.57 1.23 7.79
CA THR A 7 14.19 0.71 6.55
C THR A 7 13.49 -0.56 6.09
N GLN A 8 13.21 -1.49 7.00
CA GLN A 8 12.50 -2.73 6.69
C GLN A 8 11.09 -2.45 6.16
N VAL A 9 10.36 -1.51 6.78
CA VAL A 9 9.02 -1.12 6.34
C VAL A 9 9.07 -0.47 4.94
N ILE A 10 10.03 0.42 4.68
CA ILE A 10 10.22 1.05 3.36
C ILE A 10 10.54 0.00 2.29
N ASN A 11 11.33 -1.00 2.62
CA ASN A 11 11.68 -2.10 1.71
C ASN A 11 10.45 -2.97 1.41
N ASN A 12 9.63 -3.27 2.42
CA ASN A 12 8.37 -3.99 2.23
C ASN A 12 7.42 -3.21 1.32
N LEU A 13 7.17 -1.93 1.62
CA LEU A 13 6.35 -1.03 0.79
C LEU A 13 6.88 -0.91 -0.64
N SER A 14 8.20 -0.80 -0.81
CA SER A 14 8.79 -0.73 -2.15
C SER A 14 8.52 -2.02 -2.93
N ARG A 15 8.69 -3.19 -2.29
CA ARG A 15 8.46 -4.50 -2.91
C ARG A 15 6.99 -4.73 -3.26
N THR A 16 6.08 -4.48 -2.32
CA THR A 16 4.63 -4.65 -2.56
C THR A 16 4.13 -3.60 -3.57
N GLY A 17 4.65 -2.38 -3.51
CA GLY A 17 4.36 -1.33 -4.50
C GLY A 17 4.82 -1.68 -5.92
N GLU A 18 6.02 -2.25 -6.06
CA GLU A 18 6.50 -2.75 -7.36
C GLU A 18 5.64 -3.90 -7.90
N ALA A 19 5.18 -4.81 -7.04
CA ALA A 19 4.31 -5.91 -7.44
C ALA A 19 2.97 -5.41 -8.01
N ILE A 20 2.40 -4.36 -7.40
CA ILE A 20 1.20 -3.67 -7.88
C ILE A 20 1.47 -2.94 -9.20
N GLN A 21 2.61 -2.24 -9.31
CA GLN A 21 2.98 -1.50 -10.51
C GLN A 21 3.21 -2.42 -11.72
N LYS A 22 3.83 -3.58 -11.52
CA LYS A 22 4.12 -4.56 -12.56
C LYS A 22 2.94 -5.51 -12.84
N PHE A 23 1.84 -5.39 -12.11
CA PHE A 23 0.67 -6.23 -12.32
C PHE A 23 0.13 -6.02 -13.75
N SER A 24 -0.14 -7.10 -14.47
CA SER A 24 -0.60 -7.04 -15.85
C SER A 24 -1.81 -7.95 -16.06
N GLY A 25 -2.56 -7.68 -17.13
CA GLY A 25 -3.73 -8.46 -17.48
C GLY A 25 -4.97 -8.13 -16.66
N LEU A 26 -5.08 -6.95 -16.04
CA LEU A 26 -6.35 -6.53 -15.48
C LEU A 26 -7.36 -6.21 -16.60
N PRO A 27 -8.64 -6.55 -16.40
CA PRO A 27 -9.69 -6.15 -17.33
C PRO A 27 -9.83 -4.62 -17.36
N ALA A 28 -10.33 -4.07 -18.48
CA ALA A 28 -10.34 -2.64 -18.76
C ALA A 28 -11.04 -1.79 -17.67
N ASN A 29 -12.05 -2.35 -17.00
CA ASN A 29 -12.78 -1.72 -15.90
C ASN A 29 -11.93 -1.57 -14.62
N ALA A 30 -10.88 -2.37 -14.42
CA ALA A 30 -9.97 -2.31 -13.27
C ALA A 30 -8.68 -1.51 -13.55
N VAL A 31 -8.42 -1.09 -14.80
CA VAL A 31 -7.21 -0.34 -15.17
C VAL A 31 -7.15 1.03 -14.49
N LYS A 32 -8.28 1.73 -14.34
CA LYS A 32 -8.33 3.03 -13.63
C LYS A 32 -7.96 2.89 -12.15
N ILE A 33 -8.46 1.83 -11.51
CA ILE A 33 -8.16 1.47 -10.12
C ILE A 33 -6.65 1.23 -9.99
N GLN A 34 -6.08 0.47 -10.93
CA GLN A 34 -4.64 0.23 -10.98
C GLN A 34 -3.83 1.53 -11.08
N HIS A 35 -4.17 2.43 -12.01
CA HIS A 35 -3.45 3.70 -12.17
C HIS A 35 -3.53 4.59 -10.93
N ASN A 36 -4.70 4.66 -10.29
CA ASN A 36 -4.88 5.43 -9.07
C ASN A 36 -3.98 4.92 -7.95
N ILE A 37 -3.94 3.61 -7.74
CA ILE A 37 -3.07 2.97 -6.74
C ILE A 37 -1.60 3.20 -7.11
N GLN A 38 -1.21 3.00 -8.38
CA GLN A 38 0.16 3.22 -8.85
C GLN A 38 0.64 4.66 -8.63
N ASN A 39 -0.21 5.66 -8.90
CA ASN A 39 0.10 7.07 -8.70
C ASN A 39 0.27 7.41 -7.21
N ALA A 40 -0.60 6.89 -6.34
CA ALA A 40 -0.50 7.08 -4.91
C ALA A 40 0.81 6.50 -4.36
N ILE A 41 1.16 5.27 -4.76
CA ILE A 41 2.41 4.60 -4.40
C ILE A 41 3.64 5.35 -4.94
N GLY A 42 3.57 5.77 -6.20
CA GLY A 42 4.66 6.49 -6.87
C GLY A 42 4.96 7.86 -6.26
N THR A 43 3.98 8.46 -5.57
CA THR A 43 4.14 9.72 -4.85
C THR A 43 4.63 9.49 -3.42
N LEU A 44 4.09 8.49 -2.72
CA LEU A 44 4.37 8.23 -1.32
C LEU A 44 5.79 7.68 -1.07
N LEU A 45 6.26 6.72 -1.88
CA LEU A 45 7.56 6.09 -1.66
C LEU A 45 8.74 7.07 -1.67
N PRO A 46 8.85 8.02 -2.62
CA PRO A 46 9.86 9.07 -2.58
C PRO A 46 9.79 9.94 -1.31
N ASP A 47 8.58 10.35 -0.90
CA ASP A 47 8.38 11.19 0.29
C ASP A 47 8.88 10.48 1.56
N ILE A 48 8.59 9.19 1.73
CA ILE A 48 9.06 8.41 2.89
C ILE A 48 10.59 8.29 2.89
N LYS A 49 11.20 8.00 1.73
CA LYS A 49 12.67 7.91 1.58
C LYS A 49 13.36 9.25 1.82
N GLN A 50 12.74 10.35 1.41
CA GLN A 50 13.22 11.69 1.70
C GLN A 50 13.17 11.98 3.20
N MET A 51 12.02 11.73 3.83
CA MET A 51 11.86 11.88 5.28
C MET A 51 12.87 11.06 6.06
N GLN A 52 13.07 9.78 5.73
CA GLN A 52 14.09 8.94 6.38
C GLN A 52 15.47 9.62 6.35
N ARG A 53 15.92 10.06 5.17
CA ARG A 53 17.23 10.71 5.01
C ARG A 53 17.35 12.01 5.78
N GLU A 54 16.33 12.86 5.73
CA GLU A 54 16.34 14.16 6.42
C GLU A 54 16.34 13.99 7.93
N VAL A 55 15.53 13.07 8.48
CA VAL A 55 15.50 12.81 9.92
C VAL A 55 16.82 12.16 10.38
N THR A 56 17.40 11.22 9.63
CA THR A 56 18.72 10.65 9.95
C THR A 56 19.80 11.73 9.95
N THR A 57 19.83 12.59 8.94
CA THR A 57 20.82 13.66 8.81
C THR A 57 20.70 14.66 9.97
N TRP A 58 19.47 15.06 10.29
CA TRP A 58 19.19 15.94 11.43
C TRP A 58 19.57 15.29 12.76
N GLY A 59 19.21 14.01 12.98
CA GLY A 59 19.53 13.29 14.20
C GLY A 59 21.04 13.16 14.44
N GLN A 60 21.83 12.81 13.40
CA GLN A 60 23.29 12.73 13.49
C GLN A 60 23.93 14.08 13.80
N LYS A 61 23.44 15.15 13.16
CA LYS A 61 23.89 16.51 13.40
C LYS A 61 23.59 16.93 14.84
N LEU A 62 22.36 16.74 15.30
CA LEU A 62 21.95 17.12 16.64
C LEU A 62 22.69 16.32 17.72
N GLU A 63 22.91 15.02 17.51
CA GLU A 63 23.73 14.20 18.41
C GLU A 63 25.14 14.79 18.57
N THR A 64 25.79 15.12 17.46
CA THR A 64 27.14 15.71 17.44
C THR A 64 27.17 17.06 18.17
N GLN A 65 26.19 17.93 17.88
CA GLN A 65 26.08 19.22 18.53
C GLN A 65 25.83 19.09 20.03
N LEU A 66 24.96 18.16 20.46
CA LEU A 66 24.73 17.89 21.88
C LEU A 66 26.00 17.38 22.57
N ASP A 67 26.81 16.57 21.89
CA ASP A 67 28.11 16.12 22.41
C ASP A 67 29.08 17.29 22.63
N GLU A 68 29.20 18.17 21.64
CA GLU A 68 30.04 19.37 21.74
C GLU A 68 29.57 20.30 22.87
N LYS A 69 28.25 20.55 22.98
CA LYS A 69 27.68 21.44 24.00
C LYS A 69 27.78 20.84 25.41
N LEU A 70 27.62 19.52 25.56
CA LEU A 70 27.80 18.84 26.85
C LEU A 70 29.27 18.86 27.31
N ALA A 71 30.23 18.72 26.40
CA ALA A 71 31.65 18.75 26.71
C ALA A 71 32.16 20.15 27.08
N ALA A 72 31.60 21.20 26.47
CA ALA A 72 32.00 22.59 26.68
C ALA A 72 31.08 23.37 27.63
N LEU A 73 30.11 22.71 28.28
CA LEU A 73 28.98 23.37 28.96
C LEU A 73 29.40 24.44 29.97
N GLU A 74 30.44 24.16 30.76
CA GLU A 74 30.96 25.08 31.80
C GLU A 74 31.63 26.33 31.23
N SER A 75 32.02 26.29 29.95
CA SER A 75 32.70 27.39 29.25
C SER A 75 31.79 28.19 28.31
N LEU A 76 30.56 27.71 28.07
CA LEU A 76 29.62 28.35 27.16
C LEU A 76 28.88 29.49 27.85
N SER A 77 28.78 30.62 27.16
CA SER A 77 27.94 31.71 27.60
C SER A 77 26.44 31.36 27.51
N PRO A 78 25.60 31.94 28.37
CA PRO A 78 24.14 31.86 28.24
C PRO A 78 23.62 32.19 26.83
N SER A 79 24.23 33.18 26.16
CA SER A 79 23.86 33.57 24.79
C SER A 79 24.15 32.48 23.75
N GLU A 80 25.28 31.78 23.86
CA GLU A 80 25.64 30.69 22.93
C GLU A 80 24.71 29.49 23.11
N LEU A 81 24.31 29.19 24.35
CA LEU A 81 23.35 28.14 24.67
C LEU A 81 21.96 28.49 24.11
N SER A 82 21.49 29.72 24.31
CA SER A 82 20.21 30.17 23.79
C SER A 82 20.17 30.13 22.25
N GLN A 83 21.24 30.55 21.58
CA GLN A 83 21.33 30.49 20.12
C GLN A 83 21.28 29.04 19.59
N PHE A 84 21.99 28.11 20.24
CA PHE A 84 21.93 26.70 19.90
C PHE A 84 20.53 26.11 20.07
N ILE A 85 19.86 26.44 21.17
CA ILE A 85 18.49 25.97 21.43
C ILE A 85 17.51 26.51 20.39
N GLN A 86 17.55 27.82 20.10
CA GLN A 86 16.68 28.43 19.09
C GLN A 86 16.87 27.81 17.72
N GLN A 87 18.13 27.58 17.31
CA GLN A 87 18.44 26.88 16.08
C GLN A 87 17.86 25.45 16.09
N SER A 88 18.08 24.71 17.16
CA SER A 88 17.59 23.32 17.30
C SER A 88 16.07 23.24 17.24
N VAL A 89 15.36 24.16 17.90
CA VAL A 89 13.89 24.25 17.86
C VAL A 89 13.40 24.55 16.44
N GLY A 90 14.08 25.43 15.71
CA GLY A 90 13.77 25.73 14.31
C GLY A 90 13.94 24.51 13.40
N GLU A 91 15.03 23.76 13.56
CA GLU A 91 15.29 22.53 12.79
C GLU A 91 14.30 21.42 13.14
N ILE A 92 13.97 21.24 14.42
CA ILE A 92 12.93 20.30 14.88
C ILE A 92 11.57 20.61 14.24
N ALA A 93 11.20 21.88 14.12
CA ALA A 93 9.93 22.29 13.52
C ALA A 93 9.86 21.90 12.03
N GLN A 94 10.96 22.04 11.29
CA GLN A 94 11.05 21.61 9.88
C GLN A 94 10.88 20.10 9.76
N ILE A 95 11.59 19.33 10.58
CA ILE A 95 11.49 17.86 10.59
C ILE A 95 10.09 17.39 10.99
N SER A 96 9.48 18.02 11.99
CA SER A 96 8.11 17.71 12.43
C SER A 96 7.10 17.96 11.31
N SER A 97 7.26 19.05 10.55
CA SER A 97 6.42 19.35 9.39
C SER A 97 6.57 18.32 8.28
N LEU A 98 7.79 17.82 8.05
CA LEU A 98 8.05 16.78 7.06
C LEU A 98 7.35 15.47 7.42
N ILE A 99 7.44 15.06 8.69
CA ILE A 99 6.77 13.84 9.18
C ILE A 99 5.26 13.98 9.09
N ALA A 100 4.70 15.14 9.46
CA ALA A 100 3.28 15.41 9.32
C ALA A 100 2.81 15.27 7.86
N LYS A 101 3.57 15.84 6.91
CA LYS A 101 3.28 15.69 5.47
C LYS A 101 3.27 14.22 5.03
N VAL A 102 4.28 13.44 5.43
CA VAL A 102 4.34 12.00 5.08
C VAL A 102 3.20 11.21 5.73
N LYS A 103 2.83 11.55 6.97
CA LYS A 103 1.68 10.94 7.66
C LYS A 103 0.37 11.22 6.92
N ASP A 104 0.15 12.46 6.48
CA ASP A 104 -1.03 12.83 5.72
C ASP A 104 -1.06 12.14 4.34
N HIS A 105 0.08 12.09 3.64
CA HIS A 105 0.20 11.35 2.38
C HIS A 105 -0.03 9.83 2.54
N THR A 106 0.49 9.24 3.63
CA THR A 106 0.26 7.82 3.96
C THR A 106 -1.22 7.55 4.17
N ARG A 107 -1.90 8.40 4.95
CA ARG A 107 -3.34 8.30 5.18
C ARG A 107 -4.13 8.43 3.88
N ASN A 108 -3.85 9.46 3.07
CA ASN A 108 -4.52 9.67 1.79
C ASN A 108 -4.33 8.49 0.83
N THR A 109 -3.13 7.89 0.86
CA THR A 109 -2.82 6.68 0.07
C THR A 109 -3.65 5.50 0.56
N ASP A 110 -3.72 5.26 1.87
CA ASP A 110 -4.51 4.17 2.45
C ASP A 110 -6.02 4.33 2.20
N ASP A 111 -6.56 5.54 2.34
CA ASP A 111 -7.95 5.87 2.02
C ASP A 111 -8.24 5.58 0.53
N THR A 112 -7.33 6.00 -0.36
CA THR A 112 -7.43 5.72 -1.80
C THR A 112 -7.41 4.22 -2.06
N LEU A 113 -6.49 3.47 -1.46
CA LEU A 113 -6.41 2.01 -1.65
C LEU A 113 -7.68 1.31 -1.14
N THR A 114 -8.19 1.73 0.01
CA THR A 114 -9.41 1.17 0.61
C THR A 114 -10.61 1.34 -0.30
N GLU A 115 -10.86 2.56 -0.80
CA GLU A 115 -11.96 2.84 -1.73
C GLU A 115 -11.83 2.04 -3.04
N ASN A 116 -10.61 1.99 -3.59
CA ASN A 116 -10.32 1.26 -4.83
C ASN A 116 -10.48 -0.25 -4.64
N ASN A 117 -10.06 -0.81 -3.50
CA ASN A 117 -10.26 -2.22 -3.16
C ASN A 117 -11.74 -2.58 -2.99
N MET A 118 -12.53 -1.71 -2.36
CA MET A 118 -13.98 -1.89 -2.28
C MET A 118 -14.64 -1.89 -3.66
N THR A 119 -14.21 -0.99 -4.54
CA THR A 119 -14.71 -0.93 -5.92
C THR A 119 -14.35 -2.20 -6.70
N LEU A 120 -13.12 -2.68 -6.55
CA LEU A 120 -12.65 -3.92 -7.16
C LEU A 120 -13.46 -5.15 -6.67
N GLN A 121 -13.77 -5.21 -5.37
CA GLN A 121 -14.61 -6.28 -4.81
C GLN A 121 -16.03 -6.28 -5.41
N ARG A 122 -16.64 -5.10 -5.61
CA ARG A 122 -17.94 -4.99 -6.27
C ARG A 122 -17.89 -5.53 -7.71
N ILE A 123 -16.85 -5.16 -8.46
CA ILE A 123 -16.65 -5.69 -9.82
C ILE A 123 -16.53 -7.23 -9.80
N ILE A 124 -15.78 -7.79 -8.86
CA ILE A 124 -15.64 -9.24 -8.71
C ILE A 124 -17.00 -9.90 -8.44
N ILE A 125 -17.82 -9.33 -7.56
CA ILE A 125 -19.17 -9.83 -7.24
C ILE A 125 -20.08 -9.79 -8.48
N ASP A 126 -20.07 -8.68 -9.23
CA ASP A 126 -20.87 -8.53 -10.46
C ASP A 126 -20.48 -9.55 -11.53
N LEU A 127 -19.18 -9.84 -11.67
CA LEU A 127 -18.67 -10.87 -12.57
C LEU A 127 -19.10 -12.27 -12.11
N GLN A 128 -19.07 -12.57 -10.82
CA GLN A 128 -19.56 -13.84 -10.28
C GLN A 128 -21.05 -14.05 -10.56
N ALA A 129 -21.87 -13.00 -10.40
CA ALA A 129 -23.28 -13.04 -10.75
C ALA A 129 -23.49 -13.27 -12.27
N THR A 130 -22.67 -12.64 -13.11
CA THR A 130 -22.70 -12.82 -14.57
C THR A 130 -22.35 -14.27 -14.96
N ILE A 131 -21.32 -14.85 -14.34
CA ILE A 131 -20.94 -16.26 -14.55
C ILE A 131 -22.09 -17.20 -14.17
N ALA A 132 -22.76 -16.97 -13.03
CA ALA A 132 -23.88 -17.81 -12.63
C ALA A 132 -25.02 -17.79 -13.68
N GLY A 133 -25.31 -16.62 -14.26
CA GLY A 133 -26.25 -16.50 -15.37
C GLY A 133 -25.79 -17.23 -16.64
N LEU A 134 -24.50 -17.11 -17.00
CA LEU A 134 -23.92 -17.82 -18.14
C LEU A 134 -23.91 -19.35 -17.94
N GLN A 135 -23.64 -19.83 -16.73
CA GLN A 135 -23.68 -21.25 -16.38
C GLN A 135 -25.09 -21.83 -16.52
N SER A 136 -26.11 -21.08 -16.07
CA SER A 136 -27.52 -21.46 -16.28
C SER A 136 -27.86 -21.54 -17.78
N ASN A 137 -27.43 -20.55 -18.57
CA ASN A 137 -27.62 -20.56 -20.03
C ASN A 137 -26.86 -21.71 -20.73
N LEU A 138 -25.68 -22.06 -20.24
CA LEU A 138 -24.88 -23.17 -20.73
C LEU A 138 -25.59 -24.49 -20.46
N GLN A 139 -26.07 -24.70 -19.23
CA GLN A 139 -26.82 -25.91 -18.86
C GLN A 139 -28.07 -26.08 -19.74
N GLY A 140 -28.84 -25.01 -19.93
CA GLY A 140 -30.01 -25.05 -20.82
C GLY A 140 -29.65 -25.30 -22.30
N SER A 141 -28.50 -24.82 -22.75
CA SER A 141 -28.02 -25.05 -24.13
C SER A 141 -27.49 -26.47 -24.31
N GLN A 142 -26.83 -27.04 -23.30
CA GLN A 142 -26.40 -28.44 -23.29
C GLN A 142 -27.60 -29.40 -23.29
N GLN A 143 -28.65 -29.13 -22.51
CA GLN A 143 -29.89 -29.91 -22.55
C GLN A 143 -30.54 -29.91 -23.94
N LYS A 144 -30.60 -28.74 -24.60
CA LYS A 144 -31.11 -28.64 -25.98
C LYS A 144 -30.24 -29.41 -26.97
N LEU A 145 -28.93 -29.36 -26.82
CA LEU A 145 -28.00 -30.13 -27.65
C LEU A 145 -28.21 -31.64 -27.48
N ASP A 146 -28.42 -32.11 -26.24
CA ASP A 146 -28.71 -33.51 -25.94
C ASP A 146 -30.05 -33.96 -26.52
N GLU A 147 -31.09 -33.13 -26.46
CA GLU A 147 -32.38 -33.40 -27.10
C GLU A 147 -32.25 -33.50 -28.63
N LEU A 148 -31.48 -32.60 -29.25
CA LEU A 148 -31.19 -32.68 -30.68
C LEU A 148 -30.37 -33.94 -31.02
N ASN A 149 -29.42 -34.33 -30.19
CA ASN A 149 -28.68 -35.58 -30.39
C ASN A 149 -29.59 -36.82 -30.28
N LYS A 150 -30.53 -36.85 -29.32
CA LYS A 150 -31.53 -37.91 -29.22
C LYS A 150 -32.46 -37.97 -30.45
N LYS A 151 -32.95 -36.81 -30.91
CA LYS A 151 -33.76 -36.72 -32.14
C LYS A 151 -32.98 -37.14 -33.38
N LYS A 152 -31.67 -36.90 -33.43
CA LYS A 152 -30.80 -37.33 -34.54
C LYS A 152 -30.78 -38.85 -34.61
N LEU A 153 -30.62 -39.53 -33.48
CA LEU A 153 -30.67 -40.99 -33.41
C LEU A 153 -32.02 -41.55 -33.87
N TYR A 154 -33.13 -40.87 -33.51
CA TYR A 154 -34.45 -41.24 -34.00
C TYR A 154 -34.57 -41.15 -35.52
N PHE A 155 -34.15 -40.04 -36.14
CA PHE A 155 -34.18 -39.92 -37.60
C PHE A 155 -33.23 -40.88 -38.31
N ILE A 156 -32.08 -41.23 -37.70
CA ILE A 156 -31.20 -42.29 -38.21
C ILE A 156 -31.93 -43.64 -38.20
N ALA A 157 -32.67 -43.97 -37.14
CA ALA A 157 -33.41 -45.21 -37.03
C ALA A 157 -34.54 -45.35 -38.07
N LEU A 158 -35.04 -44.24 -38.62
CA LEU A 158 -36.05 -44.21 -39.69
C LEU A 158 -35.49 -44.50 -41.09
N GLY A 159 -34.17 -44.67 -41.25
CA GLY A 159 -33.54 -44.99 -42.54
C GLY A 159 -33.76 -43.90 -43.60
N ILE A 160 -34.15 -44.29 -44.82
CA ILE A 160 -34.31 -43.36 -45.96
C ILE A 160 -35.40 -42.31 -45.67
N LEU A 161 -36.46 -42.66 -44.95
CA LEU A 161 -37.55 -41.74 -44.61
C LEU A 161 -37.12 -40.64 -43.62
N GLY A 162 -35.99 -40.81 -42.93
CA GLY A 162 -35.45 -39.83 -41.98
C GLY A 162 -34.52 -38.78 -42.61
N ILE A 163 -34.08 -38.96 -43.86
CA ILE A 163 -33.05 -38.12 -44.51
C ILE A 163 -33.41 -36.62 -44.54
N PRO A 164 -34.64 -36.21 -44.92
CA PRO A 164 -35.01 -34.79 -44.90
C PRO A 164 -34.93 -34.17 -43.50
N GLY A 165 -35.31 -34.94 -42.47
CA GLY A 165 -35.20 -34.52 -41.07
C GLY A 165 -33.76 -34.38 -40.61
N LEU A 166 -32.86 -35.26 -41.06
CA LEU A 166 -31.42 -35.21 -40.72
C LEU A 166 -30.72 -33.96 -41.28
N ILE A 167 -31.11 -33.48 -42.47
CA ILE A 167 -30.53 -32.27 -43.07
C ILE A 167 -30.89 -31.03 -42.24
N ALA A 168 -32.17 -30.87 -41.87
CA ALA A 168 -32.61 -29.76 -41.02
C ALA A 168 -31.95 -29.82 -39.63
N MET A 169 -31.78 -31.03 -39.08
CA MET A 169 -31.14 -31.28 -37.80
C MET A 169 -29.64 -30.93 -37.77
N ALA A 170 -28.92 -31.10 -38.89
CA ALA A 170 -27.50 -30.78 -38.96
C ALA A 170 -27.25 -29.28 -38.70
N VAL A 171 -28.10 -28.41 -39.25
CA VAL A 171 -28.03 -26.96 -39.01
C VAL A 171 -28.31 -26.64 -37.54
N MET A 172 -29.38 -27.20 -36.97
CA MET A 172 -29.74 -26.97 -35.57
C MET A 172 -28.68 -27.47 -34.58
N LEU A 173 -28.03 -28.61 -34.87
CA LEU A 173 -26.92 -29.13 -34.08
C LEU A 173 -25.68 -28.24 -34.17
N SER A 174 -25.35 -27.73 -35.36
CA SER A 174 -24.23 -26.81 -35.54
C SER A 174 -24.43 -25.52 -34.74
N ASP A 175 -25.63 -24.94 -34.79
CA ASP A 175 -25.96 -23.72 -34.05
C ASP A 175 -25.96 -23.96 -32.53
N ALA A 176 -26.53 -25.08 -32.08
CA ALA A 176 -26.53 -25.45 -30.66
C ALA A 176 -25.11 -25.67 -30.13
N GLN A 177 -24.26 -26.37 -30.88
CA GLN A 177 -22.85 -26.59 -30.51
C GLN A 177 -22.07 -25.26 -30.48
N SER A 178 -22.26 -24.40 -31.48
CA SER A 178 -21.63 -23.08 -31.52
C SER A 178 -22.01 -22.23 -30.31
N LYS A 179 -23.29 -22.29 -29.90
CA LYS A 179 -23.78 -21.59 -28.71
C LYS A 179 -23.16 -22.12 -27.42
N VAL A 180 -23.07 -23.45 -27.24
CA VAL A 180 -22.38 -24.07 -26.10
C VAL A 180 -20.92 -23.63 -26.04
N ASN A 181 -20.19 -23.76 -27.15
CA ASN A 181 -18.77 -23.37 -27.23
C ASN A 181 -18.56 -21.86 -26.97
N SER A 182 -19.51 -21.01 -27.37
CA SER A 182 -19.47 -19.57 -27.08
C SER A 182 -19.64 -19.28 -25.59
N LEU A 183 -20.62 -19.92 -24.94
CA LEU A 183 -20.88 -19.76 -23.51
C LEU A 183 -19.72 -20.27 -22.65
N GLU A 184 -19.14 -21.43 -23.01
CA GLU A 184 -17.96 -21.98 -22.32
C GLU A 184 -16.76 -21.02 -22.39
N ARG A 185 -16.50 -20.44 -23.57
CA ARG A 185 -15.43 -19.44 -23.73
C ARG A 185 -15.68 -18.18 -22.90
N GLN A 186 -16.91 -17.68 -22.88
CA GLN A 186 -17.27 -16.51 -22.07
C GLN A 186 -17.08 -16.78 -20.58
N ILE A 187 -17.54 -17.93 -20.07
CA ILE A 187 -17.35 -18.34 -18.68
C ILE A 187 -15.85 -18.43 -18.34
N ALA A 188 -15.06 -19.11 -19.18
CA ALA A 188 -13.63 -19.27 -18.96
C ALA A 188 -12.89 -17.91 -18.91
N SER A 189 -13.25 -16.99 -19.80
CA SER A 189 -12.72 -15.62 -19.83
C SER A 189 -13.04 -14.87 -18.53
N GLN A 190 -14.31 -14.85 -18.12
CA GLN A 190 -14.72 -14.15 -16.90
C GLN A 190 -14.11 -14.76 -15.63
N GLN A 191 -13.94 -16.08 -15.59
CA GLN A 191 -13.22 -16.75 -14.49
C GLN A 191 -11.75 -16.32 -14.44
N SER A 192 -11.11 -16.10 -15.60
CA SER A 192 -9.76 -15.55 -15.65
C SER A 192 -9.70 -14.12 -15.12
N ASP A 193 -10.64 -13.27 -15.53
CA ASP A 193 -10.72 -11.87 -15.09
C ASP A 193 -10.94 -11.78 -13.57
N ILE A 194 -11.77 -12.65 -12.99
CA ILE A 194 -11.97 -12.73 -11.53
C ILE A 194 -10.68 -13.12 -10.83
N ARG A 195 -9.98 -14.17 -11.30
CA ARG A 195 -8.72 -14.61 -10.68
C ARG A 195 -7.66 -13.51 -10.70
N GLN A 196 -7.54 -12.80 -11.81
CA GLN A 196 -6.60 -11.68 -11.94
C GLN A 196 -6.96 -10.54 -10.98
N GLN A 197 -8.23 -10.15 -10.90
CA GLN A 197 -8.68 -9.11 -9.97
C GLN A 197 -8.51 -9.52 -8.50
N GLN A 198 -8.78 -10.78 -8.15
CA GLN A 198 -8.52 -11.29 -6.80
C GLN A 198 -7.03 -11.23 -6.45
N SER A 199 -6.16 -11.65 -7.37
CA SER A 199 -4.71 -11.54 -7.15
C SER A 199 -4.26 -10.09 -6.98
N PHE A 200 -4.82 -9.16 -7.76
CA PHE A 200 -4.52 -7.74 -7.60
C PHE A 200 -5.02 -7.20 -6.26
N ALA A 201 -6.25 -7.54 -5.85
CA ALA A 201 -6.82 -7.16 -4.55
C ALA A 201 -5.96 -7.64 -3.37
N THR A 202 -5.42 -8.87 -3.45
CA THR A 202 -4.52 -9.41 -2.43
C THR A 202 -3.24 -8.58 -2.31
N GLN A 203 -2.62 -8.19 -3.44
CA GLN A 203 -1.42 -7.34 -3.42
C GLN A 203 -1.72 -5.95 -2.85
N SER A 204 -2.83 -5.34 -3.25
CA SER A 204 -3.26 -4.04 -2.71
C SER A 204 -3.54 -4.09 -1.21
N THR A 205 -4.10 -5.20 -0.71
CA THR A 205 -4.36 -5.39 0.73
C THR A 205 -3.05 -5.57 1.49
N ALA A 206 -2.07 -6.31 0.94
CA ALA A 206 -0.74 -6.44 1.52
C ALA A 206 -0.04 -5.07 1.63
N PHE A 207 -0.17 -4.23 0.59
CA PHE A 207 0.35 -2.87 0.64
C PHE A 207 -0.32 -2.01 1.71
N SER A 208 -1.65 -2.06 1.86
CA SER A 208 -2.35 -1.38 2.96
C SER A 208 -1.87 -1.86 4.34
N GLN A 209 -1.56 -3.15 4.51
CA GLN A 209 -0.97 -3.64 5.75
C GLN A 209 0.42 -3.05 6.01
N ASP A 210 1.26 -2.97 4.98
CA ASP A 210 2.58 -2.32 5.08
C ASP A 210 2.44 -0.81 5.41
N LEU A 211 1.38 -0.13 4.95
CA LEU A 211 1.09 1.28 5.31
C LEU A 211 0.70 1.44 6.77
N LEU A 212 -0.04 0.49 7.35
CA LEU A 212 -0.34 0.49 8.78
C LEU A 212 0.94 0.35 9.61
N ASP A 213 1.85 -0.52 9.20
CA ASP A 213 3.15 -0.66 9.84
C ASP A 213 3.98 0.62 9.75
N LEU A 214 3.96 1.29 8.59
CA LEU A 214 4.58 2.63 8.43
C LEU A 214 3.96 3.65 9.37
N SER A 215 2.62 3.72 9.44
CA SER A 215 1.90 4.65 10.32
C SER A 215 2.32 4.48 11.79
N ASN A 216 2.43 3.23 12.25
CA ASN A 216 2.89 2.92 13.60
C ASN A 216 4.35 3.38 13.85
N HIS A 217 5.24 3.22 12.87
CA HIS A 217 6.62 3.69 12.98
C HIS A 217 6.72 5.22 12.93
N MET A 218 5.93 5.88 12.09
CA MET A 218 5.86 7.35 12.06
C MET A 218 5.36 7.93 13.38
N LEU A 219 4.45 7.26 14.08
CA LEU A 219 4.02 7.67 15.43
C LEU A 219 5.18 7.59 16.44
N LYS A 220 5.97 6.50 16.41
CA LYS A 220 7.15 6.37 17.30
C LYS A 220 8.18 7.46 17.02
N ILE A 221 8.49 7.71 15.75
CA ILE A 221 9.41 8.76 15.30
C ILE A 221 8.92 10.14 15.74
N GLY A 222 7.63 10.44 15.53
CA GLY A 222 7.02 11.70 15.95
C GLY A 222 7.11 11.91 17.46
N ASN A 223 6.80 10.89 18.26
CA ASN A 223 6.90 10.95 19.71
C ASN A 223 8.36 11.18 20.18
N ALA A 224 9.33 10.50 19.57
CA ALA A 224 10.74 10.69 19.90
C ALA A 224 11.21 12.12 19.61
N ILE A 225 10.77 12.70 18.49
CA ILE A 225 11.08 14.10 18.15
C ILE A 225 10.39 15.08 19.10
N GLU A 226 9.16 14.79 19.53
CA GLU A 226 8.47 15.60 20.54
C GLU A 226 9.21 15.58 21.88
N ILE A 227 9.72 14.42 22.31
CA ILE A 227 10.55 14.29 23.52
C ILE A 227 11.82 15.15 23.37
N VAL A 228 12.54 15.02 22.26
CA VAL A 228 13.74 15.84 21.98
C VAL A 228 13.42 17.34 21.99
N SER A 229 12.30 17.74 21.37
CA SER A 229 11.81 19.13 21.39
C SER A 229 11.59 19.62 22.81
N ASN A 230 10.92 18.82 23.65
CA ASN A 230 10.58 19.20 25.01
C ASN A 230 11.83 19.31 25.88
N ASP A 231 12.77 18.38 25.76
CA ASP A 231 14.05 18.43 26.47
C ASP A 231 14.86 19.67 26.09
N ILE A 232 14.99 19.96 24.79
CA ILE A 232 15.71 21.14 24.29
C ILE A 232 15.04 22.45 24.76
N LYS A 233 13.71 22.54 24.73
CA LYS A 233 12.99 23.73 25.24
C LYS A 233 13.08 23.87 26.76
N ASN A 234 13.11 22.76 27.49
CA ASN A 234 13.26 22.82 28.95
C ASN A 234 14.67 23.22 29.36
N ALA A 235 15.70 22.92 28.55
CA ALA A 235 17.03 23.46 28.76
C ALA A 235 17.03 25.00 28.71
N GLU A 236 16.24 25.61 27.81
CA GLU A 236 16.16 27.08 27.65
C GLU A 236 15.74 27.79 28.93
N LYS A 237 14.78 27.21 29.65
CA LYS A 237 14.22 27.77 30.89
C LYS A 237 15.21 27.77 32.05
N ASN A 238 16.31 27.02 31.92
CA ASN A 238 17.31 26.80 32.97
C ASN A 238 18.71 27.28 32.53
N ILE A 239 18.78 28.13 31.50
CA ILE A 239 20.01 28.83 31.15
C ILE A 239 20.20 29.98 32.15
N THR A 240 20.94 29.72 33.23
CA THR A 240 21.46 30.76 34.14
C THR A 240 22.91 30.45 34.52
N ASP A 241 23.59 31.44 35.10
CA ASP A 241 24.95 31.26 35.62
C ASP A 241 24.89 30.51 36.97
N GLY A 242 25.59 29.37 37.11
CA GLY A 242 25.72 28.63 38.38
C GLY A 242 25.04 27.25 38.41
N ASP A 243 24.46 26.87 39.56
CA ASP A 243 23.98 25.51 39.85
C ASP A 243 22.90 24.97 38.89
N GLU A 244 22.20 25.85 38.16
CA GLU A 244 21.19 25.47 37.15
C GLU A 244 21.80 24.93 35.83
N GLN A 245 23.12 25.08 35.61
CA GLN A 245 23.82 24.38 34.51
C GLN A 245 23.69 22.85 34.63
N GLN A 246 23.48 22.30 35.83
CA GLN A 246 23.20 20.87 36.01
C GLN A 246 21.86 20.46 35.37
N LEU A 247 20.85 21.34 35.37
CA LEU A 247 19.57 21.09 34.71
C LEU A 247 19.72 21.16 33.18
N THR A 248 20.46 22.13 32.66
CA THR A 248 20.80 22.19 31.23
C THR A 248 21.53 20.92 30.78
N LYS A 249 22.51 20.45 31.58
CA LYS A 249 23.22 19.18 31.34
C LYS A 249 22.27 17.98 31.33
N LEU A 250 21.34 17.92 32.28
CA LEU A 250 20.35 16.85 32.37
C LEU A 250 19.48 16.79 31.11
N PHE A 251 18.91 17.93 30.69
CA PHE A 251 18.06 18.00 29.51
C PHE A 251 18.80 17.69 28.21
N PHE A 252 20.02 18.20 28.02
CA PHE A 252 20.84 17.85 26.85
C PHE A 252 21.22 16.37 26.82
N THR A 253 21.50 15.76 27.99
CA THR A 253 21.77 14.33 28.09
C THR A 253 20.52 13.50 27.72
N ALA A 254 19.34 13.90 28.21
CA ALA A 254 18.06 13.27 27.88
C ALA A 254 17.74 13.38 26.38
N ALA A 255 17.85 14.59 25.82
CA ALA A 255 17.68 14.84 24.39
C ALA A 255 18.61 13.95 23.55
N LYS A 256 19.88 13.84 23.95
CA LYS A 256 20.86 13.00 23.26
C LYS A 256 20.47 11.52 23.27
N MET A 257 19.99 11.00 24.40
CA MET A 257 19.52 9.60 24.48
C MET A 257 18.30 9.36 23.56
N SER A 258 17.38 10.32 23.52
CA SER A 258 16.21 10.28 22.65
C SER A 258 16.60 10.33 21.17
N VAL A 259 17.55 11.17 20.80
CA VAL A 259 18.11 11.23 19.42
C VAL A 259 18.78 9.90 19.04
N LYS A 260 19.54 9.28 19.95
CA LYS A 260 20.15 7.96 19.69
C LYS A 260 19.10 6.88 19.44
N THR A 261 18.03 6.88 20.24
CA THR A 261 16.92 5.94 20.07
C THR A 261 16.23 6.17 18.72
N LEU A 262 15.95 7.42 18.38
CA LEU A 262 15.40 7.80 17.10
C LEU A 262 16.26 7.33 15.92
N LEU A 263 17.58 7.52 16.01
CA LEU A 263 18.50 7.07 14.97
C LEU A 263 18.40 5.56 14.76
N VAL A 264 18.36 4.76 15.84
CA VAL A 264 18.18 3.29 15.76
C VAL A 264 16.83 2.91 15.13
N ASP A 265 15.75 3.62 15.48
CA ASP A 265 14.41 3.33 14.93
C ASP A 265 14.33 3.62 13.42
N ILE A 266 15.10 4.60 12.94
CA ILE A 266 15.08 5.08 11.55
C ILE A 266 16.11 4.36 10.65
N SER A 267 17.28 4.00 11.19
CA SER A 267 18.45 3.50 10.45
C SER A 267 18.39 2.01 10.17
#